data_AF-A0A382XJM5-F1
#
_entry.id   AF-A0A382XJM5-F1
#
_cell.length_a   1.000
_cell.length_b   1.000
_cell.length_c   1.000
_cell.angle_alpha   90.00
_cell.angle_beta   90.00
_cell.angle_gamma   90.00
#
_symmetry.space_group_name_H-M   'P 1'
#
loop_
_entity.id
_entity.type
_entity.pdbx_description
1 polymer ?
#
loop_
_entity_poly.entity_id
_entity_poly.type
_entity_poly.pdbx_seq_one_letter_code
_entity_poly.pdbx_strand_id
1 'polypeptide(L)'
;MADKTLIYVGAEASGLYRKETGESRWENLTRGMAPSAQARTIAIHPQNPKIVFAGTQRGVYRSKDQGDNWERMNLTEGRVVWSIKFHPNDPNVMFLGTEGSEVFKSEDAGENWTYQSTISNPDSVQMAFATRILGLAIESSNPNHMFAALEVGGAARSSDAGKSWQLTNNNFAGDVDLMDLHGVAVGSA
;
A
#
# COMPACT_ATOMS: atom_id res chain seq x y z
N MET A 1 26.44 14.04 -15.18
CA MET A 1 25.06 14.57 -15.05
C MET A 1 24.64 14.31 -13.61
N ALA A 2 24.13 15.32 -12.90
CA ALA A 2 23.67 15.11 -11.53
C ALA A 2 22.48 14.13 -11.54
N ASP A 3 22.42 13.22 -10.56
CA ASP A 3 21.29 12.32 -10.41
C ASP A 3 20.01 13.14 -10.18
N LYS A 4 18.99 12.87 -11.01
CA LYS A 4 17.69 13.54 -10.92
C LYS A 4 16.95 13.03 -9.69
N THR A 5 16.40 13.95 -8.89
CA THR A 5 15.50 13.59 -7.78
C THR A 5 14.05 13.82 -8.22
N LEU A 6 13.23 12.79 -8.09
CA LEU A 6 11.81 12.81 -8.45
C LEU A 6 10.94 12.71 -7.20
N ILE A 7 9.88 13.51 -7.18
CA ILE A 7 8.85 13.50 -6.15
C ILE A 7 7.56 12.98 -6.79
N TYR A 8 6.85 12.08 -6.11
CA TYR A 8 5.56 11.54 -6.55
C TYR A 8 4.49 11.86 -5.51
N VAL A 9 3.32 12.28 -5.97
CA VAL A 9 2.17 12.59 -5.10
C VAL A 9 0.90 12.01 -5.71
N GLY A 10 0.21 11.19 -4.93
CA GLY A 10 -1.08 10.62 -5.28
C GLY A 10 -2.19 11.53 -4.82
N ALA A 11 -3.27 11.58 -5.57
CA ALA A 11 -4.44 12.39 -5.26
C ALA A 11 -5.71 11.54 -5.38
N GLU A 12 -6.66 11.81 -4.48
CA GLU A 12 -8.00 11.21 -4.50
C GLU A 12 -8.78 11.62 -5.76
N ALA A 13 -8.56 12.83 -6.25
CA ALA A 13 -9.07 13.28 -7.54
C ALA A 13 -7.90 13.59 -8.47
N SER A 14 -8.05 13.31 -9.76
CA SER A 14 -7.07 13.63 -10.81
C SER A 14 -5.74 12.84 -10.78
N GLY A 15 -5.68 11.74 -10.04
CA GLY A 15 -4.70 10.67 -10.25
C GLY A 15 -3.37 10.87 -9.55
N LEU A 16 -2.28 10.77 -10.30
CA LEU A 16 -0.91 10.73 -9.80
C LEU A 16 -0.10 11.82 -10.49
N TYR A 17 0.78 12.47 -9.72
CA TYR A 17 1.66 13.52 -10.22
C TYR A 17 3.12 13.23 -9.89
N ARG A 18 4.01 13.70 -10.77
CA ARG A 18 5.46 13.69 -10.56
C ARG A 18 6.05 15.07 -10.80
N LYS A 19 7.13 15.36 -10.10
CA LYS A 19 7.95 16.55 -10.35
C LYS A 19 9.43 16.22 -10.14
N GLU A 20 10.28 16.68 -11.04
CA GLU A 20 11.73 16.76 -10.79
C GLU A 20 12.03 17.96 -9.89
N THR A 21 12.89 17.80 -8.89
CA THR A 21 13.14 18.83 -7.85
C THR A 21 13.59 20.18 -8.43
N GLY A 22 14.30 20.17 -9.56
CA GLY A 22 14.77 21.39 -10.24
C GLY A 22 13.72 22.08 -11.11
N GLU A 23 12.57 21.45 -11.35
CA GLU A 23 11.53 22.01 -12.20
C GLU A 23 10.51 22.84 -11.41
N SER A 24 9.66 23.59 -12.11
CA SER A 24 8.64 24.44 -11.49
C SER A 24 7.23 23.84 -11.51
N ARG A 25 6.99 22.79 -12.30
CA ARG A 25 5.65 22.25 -12.56
C ARG A 25 5.54 20.77 -12.18
N TRP A 26 4.31 20.35 -11.94
CA TRP A 26 3.94 18.96 -11.76
C TRP A 26 3.43 18.39 -13.09
N GLU A 27 3.81 17.16 -13.39
CA GLU A 27 3.35 16.39 -14.54
C GLU A 27 2.28 15.40 -14.09
N ASN A 28 1.19 15.27 -14.85
CA ASN A 28 0.17 14.26 -14.59
C ASN A 28 0.58 12.91 -15.20
N LEU A 29 0.50 11.84 -14.41
CA LEU A 29 1.01 10.51 -14.73
C LEU A 29 -0.10 9.47 -14.94
N THR A 30 -1.22 9.83 -15.54
CA THR A 30 -2.38 8.90 -15.67
C THR A 30 -2.41 8.11 -16.97
N ARG A 31 -1.39 8.21 -17.83
CA ARG A 31 -1.34 7.47 -19.10
C ARG A 31 -1.30 5.95 -18.87
N GLY A 32 -2.29 5.24 -19.41
CA GLY A 32 -2.45 3.79 -19.22
C GLY A 32 -3.23 3.39 -17.96
N MET A 33 -3.54 4.36 -17.09
CA MET A 33 -4.50 4.16 -16.00
C MET A 33 -5.94 4.30 -16.50
N ALA A 34 -6.89 3.81 -15.71
CA ALA A 34 -8.31 4.05 -15.99
C ALA A 34 -8.66 5.55 -15.88
N PRO A 35 -9.71 6.02 -16.60
CA PRO A 35 -10.21 7.38 -16.45
C PRO A 35 -10.55 7.71 -15.01
N SER A 36 -10.23 8.93 -14.58
CA SER A 36 -10.45 9.40 -13.20
C SER A 36 -9.82 8.49 -12.14
N ALA A 37 -8.63 7.94 -12.42
CA ALA A 37 -7.83 7.20 -11.46
C ALA A 37 -7.66 8.02 -10.16
N GLN A 38 -7.77 7.34 -9.03
CA GLN A 38 -7.55 7.88 -7.69
C GLN A 38 -6.35 7.12 -7.12
N ALA A 39 -5.22 7.80 -6.97
CA ALA A 39 -4.02 7.15 -6.44
C ALA A 39 -4.04 7.24 -4.91
N ARG A 40 -4.24 6.10 -4.24
CA ARG A 40 -4.33 5.99 -2.79
C ARG A 40 -2.98 5.70 -2.13
N THR A 41 -2.08 5.04 -2.85
CA THR A 41 -0.73 4.73 -2.38
C THR A 41 0.25 4.60 -3.53
N ILE A 42 1.53 4.88 -3.25
CA ILE A 42 2.62 4.83 -4.22
C ILE A 42 3.79 4.09 -3.58
N ALA A 43 4.43 3.21 -4.34
CA ALA A 43 5.66 2.53 -3.93
C ALA A 43 6.68 2.55 -5.06
N ILE A 44 7.92 2.93 -4.73
CA ILE A 44 9.07 2.87 -5.66
C ILE A 44 9.82 1.58 -5.37
N HIS A 45 10.19 0.85 -6.42
CA HIS A 45 10.93 -0.40 -6.27
C HIS A 45 12.31 -0.15 -5.62
N PRO A 46 12.69 -0.88 -4.56
CA PRO A 46 13.82 -0.51 -3.71
C PRO A 46 15.19 -0.59 -4.40
N GLN A 47 15.35 -1.46 -5.40
CA GLN A 47 16.61 -1.62 -6.16
C GLN A 47 16.56 -1.05 -7.59
N ASN A 48 15.41 -0.54 -8.04
CA ASN A 48 15.25 0.00 -9.39
C ASN A 48 14.22 1.12 -9.40
N PRO A 49 14.63 2.38 -9.18
CA PRO A 49 13.71 3.50 -9.05
C PRO A 49 12.96 3.87 -10.35
N LYS A 50 13.23 3.18 -11.47
CA LYS A 50 12.40 3.29 -12.67
C LYS A 50 11.07 2.56 -12.55
N ILE A 51 10.98 1.57 -11.67
CA ILE A 51 9.77 0.80 -11.44
C ILE A 51 8.98 1.44 -10.30
N VAL A 52 7.74 1.82 -10.59
CA VAL A 52 6.84 2.47 -9.63
C VAL A 52 5.49 1.73 -9.65
N PHE A 53 4.90 1.55 -8.49
CA PHE A 53 3.56 1.00 -8.32
C PHE A 53 2.62 2.04 -7.73
N ALA A 54 1.35 1.96 -8.15
CA ALA A 54 0.28 2.78 -7.63
C ALA A 54 -0.91 1.91 -7.25
N GLY A 55 -1.39 2.04 -6.02
CA GLY A 55 -2.65 1.46 -5.57
C GLY A 55 -3.79 2.44 -5.82
N THR A 56 -4.89 1.95 -6.38
CA THR A 56 -6.01 2.78 -6.83
C THR A 56 -7.36 2.16 -6.48
N GLN A 57 -8.44 2.89 -6.79
CA GLN A 57 -9.80 2.36 -6.73
C GLN A 57 -10.11 1.27 -7.75
N ARG A 58 -9.22 1.01 -8.70
CA ARG A 58 -9.36 -0.03 -9.74
C ARG A 58 -8.27 -1.09 -9.67
N GLY A 59 -7.66 -1.27 -8.50
CA GLY A 59 -6.58 -2.21 -8.26
C GLY A 59 -5.20 -1.57 -8.30
N VAL A 60 -4.19 -2.38 -8.57
CA VAL A 60 -2.77 -1.97 -8.62
C VAL A 60 -2.29 -1.79 -10.05
N TYR A 61 -1.53 -0.72 -10.28
CA TYR A 61 -0.85 -0.42 -11.52
C TYR A 61 0.66 -0.41 -11.33
N ARG A 62 1.40 -0.76 -12.38
CA ARG A 62 2.86 -0.66 -12.45
C ARG A 62 3.28 0.23 -13.62
N SER A 63 4.34 0.98 -13.41
CA SER A 63 5.13 1.63 -14.47
C SER A 63 6.56 1.11 -14.40
N LYS A 64 7.20 0.93 -15.56
CA LYS A 64 8.62 0.58 -15.70
C LYS A 64 9.49 1.76 -16.17
N ASP A 65 8.87 2.92 -16.32
CA ASP A 65 9.41 4.15 -16.91
C ASP A 65 9.09 5.37 -16.04
N GLN A 66 9.28 5.23 -14.72
CA GLN A 66 9.17 6.33 -13.76
C GLN A 66 7.79 7.01 -13.71
N GLY A 67 6.75 6.31 -14.15
CA GLY A 67 5.37 6.79 -14.18
C GLY A 67 4.89 7.34 -15.52
N ASP A 68 5.70 7.26 -16.59
CA ASP A 68 5.31 7.78 -17.91
C ASP A 68 4.21 6.92 -18.57
N ASN A 69 4.22 5.60 -18.35
CA ASN A 69 3.18 4.67 -18.79
C ASN A 69 2.86 3.64 -17.71
N TRP A 70 1.58 3.32 -17.58
CA TRP A 70 1.08 2.38 -16.57
C TRP A 70 0.39 1.18 -17.22
N GLU A 71 0.55 0.02 -16.60
CA GLU A 71 -0.18 -1.21 -16.88
C GLU A 71 -0.91 -1.68 -15.61
N ARG A 72 -2.13 -2.19 -15.76
CA ARG A 72 -2.87 -2.77 -14.64
C ARG A 72 -2.34 -4.17 -14.37
N MET A 73 -2.07 -4.49 -13.10
CA MET A 73 -1.58 -5.81 -12.70
C MET A 73 -2.74 -6.79 -12.42
N ASN A 74 -2.46 -8.09 -12.36
CA ASN A 74 -3.47 -9.14 -12.18
C ASN A 74 -3.93 -9.26 -10.72
N LEU A 75 -4.70 -8.27 -10.27
CA LEU A 75 -5.49 -8.34 -9.04
C LEU A 75 -6.96 -8.53 -9.40
N THR A 76 -7.65 -9.36 -8.60
CA THR A 76 -9.10 -9.58 -8.69
C THR A 76 -9.85 -8.24 -8.77
N GLU A 77 -10.82 -8.15 -9.68
CA GLU A 77 -11.61 -6.92 -9.86
C GLU A 77 -12.37 -6.51 -8.59
N GLY A 78 -12.61 -5.21 -8.48
CA GLY A 78 -13.35 -4.63 -7.35
C GLY A 78 -12.53 -4.46 -6.06
N ARG A 79 -11.20 -4.62 -6.11
CA ARG A 79 -10.31 -4.36 -4.96
C ARG A 79 -9.69 -2.97 -5.03
N VAL A 80 -10.01 -2.14 -4.05
CA VAL A 80 -9.38 -0.83 -3.84
C VAL A 80 -8.12 -1.02 -3.02
N VAL A 81 -6.96 -0.59 -3.54
CA VAL A 81 -5.65 -0.81 -2.90
C VAL A 81 -5.22 0.45 -2.16
N TRP A 82 -5.00 0.33 -0.85
CA TRP A 82 -4.67 1.46 0.05
C TRP A 82 -3.24 1.42 0.57
N SER A 83 -2.58 0.27 0.56
CA SER A 83 -1.16 0.17 0.91
C SER A 83 -0.42 -0.85 0.04
N ILE A 84 0.83 -0.54 -0.29
CA ILE A 84 1.76 -1.41 -1.02
C ILE A 84 3.05 -1.49 -0.21
N LYS A 85 3.54 -2.69 0.06
CA LYS A 85 4.85 -2.90 0.68
C LYS A 85 5.64 -3.97 -0.03
N PHE A 86 6.87 -3.64 -0.40
CA PHE A 86 7.87 -4.61 -0.80
C PHE A 86 8.38 -5.35 0.43
N HIS A 87 8.66 -6.64 0.26
CA HIS A 87 9.42 -7.38 1.25
C HIS A 87 10.84 -6.79 1.34
N PRO A 88 11.37 -6.58 2.56
CA PRO A 88 12.58 -5.78 2.77
C PRO A 88 13.83 -6.40 2.16
N ASN A 89 13.85 -7.74 2.02
CA ASN A 89 15.03 -8.48 1.56
C ASN A 89 14.82 -9.13 0.18
N ASP A 90 13.64 -9.00 -0.43
CA ASP A 90 13.33 -9.59 -1.74
C ASP A 90 12.22 -8.78 -2.44
N PRO A 91 12.55 -7.92 -3.42
CA PRO A 91 11.56 -7.09 -4.09
C PRO A 91 10.57 -7.87 -4.97
N ASN A 92 10.80 -9.16 -5.25
CA ASN A 92 9.81 -9.98 -5.95
C ASN A 92 8.62 -10.29 -5.04
N VAL A 93 8.82 -10.27 -3.72
CA VAL A 93 7.74 -10.48 -2.76
C VAL A 93 7.14 -9.14 -2.36
N MET A 94 5.82 -9.01 -2.51
CA MET A 94 5.09 -7.78 -2.21
C MET A 94 3.78 -8.09 -1.49
N PHE A 95 3.31 -7.12 -0.72
CA PHE A 95 2.03 -7.19 -0.01
C PHE A 95 1.17 -5.97 -0.33
N LEU A 96 -0.13 -6.21 -0.45
CA LEU A 96 -1.16 -5.17 -0.54
C LEU A 96 -2.03 -5.19 0.70
N GLY A 97 -2.44 -4.01 1.15
CA GLY A 97 -3.59 -3.83 2.01
C GLY A 97 -4.71 -3.13 1.25
N THR A 98 -5.92 -3.66 1.35
CA THR A 98 -7.07 -3.17 0.57
C THR A 98 -8.14 -2.55 1.46
N GLU A 99 -9.14 -1.95 0.81
CA GLU A 99 -10.48 -1.81 1.38
C GLU A 99 -11.09 -3.19 1.60
N GLY A 100 -11.83 -3.39 2.70
CA GLY A 100 -12.29 -4.70 3.17
C GLY A 100 -11.30 -5.40 4.10
N SER A 101 -10.21 -4.73 4.50
CA SER A 101 -9.16 -5.26 5.37
C SER A 101 -8.52 -6.55 4.88
N GLU A 102 -8.43 -6.75 3.57
CA GLU A 102 -7.80 -7.93 2.97
C GLU A 102 -6.31 -7.68 2.71
N VAL A 103 -5.52 -8.73 2.91
CA VAL A 103 -4.10 -8.78 2.59
C VAL A 103 -3.90 -9.67 1.38
N PHE A 104 -3.21 -9.16 0.38
CA PHE A 104 -2.77 -9.93 -0.79
C PHE A 104 -1.25 -10.00 -0.83
N LYS A 105 -0.72 -11.09 -1.38
CA LYS A 105 0.70 -11.31 -1.59
C LYS A 105 1.00 -11.57 -3.07
N SER A 106 2.09 -11.01 -3.56
CA SER A 106 2.73 -11.41 -4.81
C SER A 106 4.10 -11.99 -4.50
N GLU A 107 4.53 -12.97 -5.30
CA GLU A 107 5.87 -13.57 -5.27
C GLU A 107 6.63 -13.40 -6.60
N ASP A 108 6.07 -12.59 -7.51
CA ASP A 108 6.53 -12.40 -8.88
C ASP A 108 6.58 -10.91 -9.26
N ALA A 109 7.02 -10.06 -8.31
CA ALA A 109 7.17 -8.61 -8.49
C ALA A 109 5.88 -7.91 -8.94
N GLY A 110 4.75 -8.36 -8.38
CA GLY A 110 3.44 -7.78 -8.58
C GLY A 110 2.73 -8.21 -9.87
N GLU A 111 3.25 -9.19 -10.62
CA GLU A 111 2.57 -9.73 -11.81
C GLU A 111 1.25 -10.39 -11.43
N ASN A 112 1.23 -11.24 -10.40
CA ASN A 112 0.05 -11.92 -9.88
C ASN A 112 -0.11 -11.76 -8.37
N TRP A 113 -1.36 -11.71 -7.90
CA TRP A 113 -1.71 -11.48 -6.50
C TRP A 113 -2.59 -12.58 -5.94
N THR A 114 -2.20 -13.13 -4.80
CA THR A 114 -2.93 -14.18 -4.08
C THR A 114 -3.45 -13.64 -2.75
N TYR A 115 -4.76 -13.79 -2.51
CA TYR A 115 -5.38 -13.49 -1.21
C TYR A 115 -4.69 -14.29 -0.10
N GLN A 116 -4.36 -13.65 1.02
CA GLN A 116 -3.77 -14.30 2.19
C GLN A 116 -4.79 -14.39 3.34
N SER A 117 -5.37 -13.27 3.72
CA SER A 117 -6.19 -13.16 4.92
C SER A 117 -7.04 -11.90 4.90
N THR A 118 -8.07 -11.87 5.75
CA THR A 118 -8.77 -10.65 6.15
C THR A 118 -8.46 -10.37 7.61
N ILE A 119 -8.08 -9.13 7.92
CA ILE A 119 -7.91 -8.67 9.30
C ILE A 119 -9.29 -8.27 9.82
N SER A 120 -9.78 -8.95 10.86
CA SER A 120 -11.09 -8.65 11.45
C SER A 120 -10.93 -8.20 12.91
N ASN A 121 -11.68 -7.16 13.27
CA ASN A 121 -11.94 -6.80 14.66
C ASN A 121 -13.44 -7.00 14.92
N PRO A 122 -13.86 -8.03 15.66
CA PRO A 122 -15.28 -8.27 15.91
C PRO A 122 -15.92 -7.20 16.79
N ASP A 123 -15.11 -6.47 17.57
CA ASP A 123 -15.57 -5.43 18.49
C ASP A 123 -15.55 -4.04 17.85
N SER A 124 -15.13 -3.91 16.58
CA SER A 124 -15.12 -2.61 15.89
C SER A 124 -16.51 -2.13 15.53
N VAL A 125 -16.70 -0.81 15.55
CA VAL A 125 -17.88 -0.14 15.04
C VAL A 125 -18.11 -0.50 13.57
N GLN A 126 -19.36 -0.78 13.25
CA GLN A 126 -19.75 -1.02 11.87
C GLN A 126 -19.97 0.31 11.14
N MET A 127 -19.04 0.67 10.26
CA MET A 127 -19.18 1.82 9.38
C MET A 127 -20.05 1.50 8.15
N ALA A 128 -20.55 2.55 7.49
CA ALA A 128 -21.29 2.44 6.22
C ALA A 128 -20.38 2.10 5.01
N PHE A 129 -19.06 2.09 5.22
CA PHE A 129 -18.04 1.71 4.25
C PHE A 129 -17.16 0.62 4.83
N ALA A 130 -16.45 -0.10 3.96
CA ALA A 130 -15.54 -1.16 4.39
C ALA A 130 -14.23 -0.60 4.95
N THR A 131 -13.76 -1.18 6.05
CA THR A 131 -12.48 -0.82 6.70
C THR A 131 -11.29 -0.98 5.76
N ARG A 132 -10.33 -0.05 5.81
CA ARG A 132 -9.14 -0.02 4.95
C ARG A 132 -7.87 -0.33 5.73
N ILE A 133 -6.95 -1.05 5.10
CA ILE A 133 -5.56 -1.14 5.58
C ILE A 133 -4.76 0.02 4.98
N LEU A 134 -4.64 1.11 5.75
CA LEU A 134 -3.95 2.33 5.34
C LEU A 134 -2.43 2.20 5.43
N GLY A 135 -1.94 1.36 6.33
CA GLY A 135 -0.52 1.10 6.52
C GLY A 135 -0.21 -0.38 6.67
N LEU A 136 0.90 -0.81 6.06
CA LEU A 136 1.56 -2.09 6.31
C LEU A 136 3.03 -1.85 6.63
N ALA A 137 3.61 -2.66 7.50
CA ALA A 137 5.04 -2.68 7.76
C ALA A 137 5.53 -4.13 7.94
N ILE A 138 6.77 -4.37 7.52
CA ILE A 138 7.41 -5.68 7.56
C ILE A 138 8.75 -5.49 8.27
N GLU A 139 9.00 -6.30 9.30
CA GLU A 139 10.27 -6.26 10.02
C GLU A 139 11.39 -6.83 9.15
N SER A 140 12.47 -6.08 8.94
CA SER A 140 13.57 -6.49 8.04
C SER A 140 14.38 -7.67 8.57
N SER A 141 14.56 -7.75 9.89
CA SER A 141 15.24 -8.84 10.60
C SER A 141 14.42 -10.12 10.66
N ASN A 142 13.09 -10.01 10.69
CA ASN A 142 12.18 -11.14 10.73
C ASN A 142 10.93 -10.86 9.91
N PRO A 143 10.92 -11.12 8.60
CA PRO A 143 9.79 -10.79 7.73
C PRO A 143 8.48 -11.54 8.04
N ASN A 144 8.50 -12.54 8.92
CA ASN A 144 7.26 -13.13 9.45
C ASN A 144 6.52 -12.15 10.38
N HIS A 145 7.22 -11.19 10.96
CA HIS A 145 6.65 -10.13 11.77
C HIS A 145 6.20 -8.98 10.86
N MET A 146 4.89 -8.80 10.80
CA MET A 146 4.27 -7.72 10.05
C MET A 146 3.28 -6.96 10.93
N PHE A 147 3.03 -5.71 10.57
CA PHE A 147 2.10 -4.85 11.26
C PHE A 147 1.17 -4.16 10.28
N ALA A 148 -0.06 -3.92 10.69
CA ALA A 148 -1.08 -3.23 9.90
C ALA A 148 -1.71 -2.12 10.73
N ALA A 149 -1.99 -1.00 10.07
CA ALA A 149 -2.79 0.10 10.59
C ALA A 149 -4.11 0.14 9.82
N LEU A 150 -5.22 -0.03 10.55
CA LEU A 150 -6.57 0.01 10.00
C LEU A 150 -7.20 1.38 10.23
N GLU A 151 -7.94 1.87 9.23
CA GLU A 151 -8.76 3.08 9.35
C GLU A 151 -9.81 2.96 10.48
N VAL A 152 -10.32 1.75 10.70
CA VAL A 152 -11.26 1.41 11.78
C VAL A 152 -10.84 0.06 12.34
N GLY A 153 -10.91 -0.16 13.65
CA GLY A 153 -10.51 -1.43 14.28
C GLY A 153 -9.06 -1.50 14.77
N GLY A 154 -8.27 -0.45 14.56
CA GLY A 154 -6.97 -0.26 15.22
C GLY A 154 -5.77 -0.92 14.53
N ALA A 155 -4.82 -1.40 15.33
CA ALA A 155 -3.56 -1.96 14.87
C ALA A 155 -3.57 -3.49 14.99
N ALA A 156 -2.95 -4.16 14.02
CA ALA A 156 -2.79 -5.61 14.03
C ALA A 156 -1.33 -6.02 13.79
N ARG A 157 -0.96 -7.19 14.29
CA ARG A 157 0.34 -7.83 14.06
C ARG A 157 0.16 -9.23 13.50
N SER A 158 1.09 -9.65 12.65
CA SER A 158 1.23 -11.02 12.17
C SER A 158 2.59 -11.58 12.62
N SER A 159 2.64 -12.89 12.85
CA SER A 159 3.88 -13.63 13.13
C SER A 159 4.13 -14.75 12.11
N ASP A 160 3.41 -14.75 10.99
CA ASP A 160 3.44 -15.79 9.96
C ASP A 160 3.41 -15.21 8.53
N ALA A 161 4.00 -14.02 8.36
CA ALA A 161 4.09 -13.31 7.08
C ALA A 161 2.72 -12.97 6.47
N GLY A 162 1.80 -12.54 7.32
CA GLY A 162 0.49 -12.02 6.90
C GLY A 162 -0.55 -13.08 6.58
N LYS A 163 -0.33 -14.35 6.97
CA LYS A 163 -1.32 -15.43 6.82
C LYS A 163 -2.39 -15.37 7.91
N SER A 164 -2.03 -14.91 9.09
CA SER A 164 -2.93 -14.61 10.19
C SER A 164 -2.53 -13.35 10.95
N TRP A 165 -3.50 -12.73 11.61
CA TRP A 165 -3.36 -11.44 12.28
C TRP A 165 -3.99 -11.46 13.65
N GLN A 166 -3.36 -10.76 14.59
CA GLN A 166 -3.85 -10.54 15.95
C GLN A 166 -3.91 -9.03 16.20
N LEU A 167 -5.02 -8.55 16.77
CA LEU A 167 -5.13 -7.16 17.17
C LEU A 167 -4.14 -6.84 18.30
N THR A 168 -3.54 -5.66 18.24
CA THR A 168 -2.58 -5.17 19.23
C THR A 168 -2.99 -3.80 19.75
N ASN A 169 -4.27 -3.70 20.13
CA ASN A 169 -4.97 -2.48 20.48
C ASN A 169 -4.81 -2.01 21.93
N ASN A 170 -4.01 -2.72 22.72
CA ASN A 170 -3.82 -2.40 24.13
C ASN A 170 -3.06 -1.09 24.31
N ASN A 171 -3.47 -0.27 25.28
CA ASN A 171 -2.78 0.95 25.73
C ASN A 171 -2.67 2.09 24.71
N PHE A 172 -3.55 2.17 23.72
CA PHE A 172 -3.79 3.43 23.03
C PHE A 172 -4.47 4.43 23.99
N ALA A 173 -4.14 5.72 23.88
CA ALA A 173 -4.65 6.75 24.78
C ALA A 173 -6.16 7.06 24.58
N GLY A 174 -6.75 6.60 23.48
CA GLY A 174 -8.15 6.80 23.14
C GLY A 174 -8.80 5.53 22.60
N ASP A 175 -10.03 5.69 22.15
CA ASP A 175 -10.76 4.62 21.47
C ASP A 175 -10.12 4.32 20.11
N VAL A 176 -9.20 3.37 20.09
CA VAL A 176 -8.40 2.97 18.93
C VAL A 176 -9.25 2.56 17.73
N ASP A 177 -10.49 2.16 17.97
CA ASP A 177 -11.42 1.80 16.91
C ASP A 177 -11.81 2.99 16.03
N LEU A 178 -11.84 4.20 16.61
CA LEU A 178 -12.23 5.44 15.94
C LEU A 178 -11.06 6.37 15.61
N MET A 179 -9.82 5.92 15.83
CA MET A 179 -8.63 6.77 15.73
C MET A 179 -8.15 7.04 14.30
N ASP A 180 -8.61 6.28 13.30
CA ASP A 180 -8.13 6.37 11.92
C ASP A 180 -6.60 6.21 11.81
N LEU A 181 -6.12 4.97 11.95
CA LEU A 181 -4.69 4.71 11.94
C LEU A 181 -4.16 4.71 10.50
N HIS A 182 -3.49 5.79 10.10
CA HIS A 182 -2.98 5.98 8.73
C HIS A 182 -1.68 5.26 8.41
N GLY A 183 -0.82 5.03 9.40
CA GLY A 183 0.57 4.63 9.17
C GLY A 183 1.10 3.69 10.22
N VAL A 184 2.00 2.82 9.80
CA VAL A 184 2.75 1.93 10.67
C VAL A 184 4.16 1.77 10.13
N ALA A 185 5.12 1.74 11.04
CA ALA A 185 6.52 1.46 10.74
C ALA A 185 7.07 0.57 11.86
N VAL A 186 8.06 -0.25 11.51
CA VAL A 186 8.78 -1.11 12.45
C VAL A 186 10.28 -0.94 12.22
N GLY A 187 11.04 -0.90 13.29
CA GLY A 187 12.50 -0.88 13.28
C GLY A 187 13.03 -1.66 14.47
N SER A 188 14.20 -2.27 14.30
CA SER A 188 14.96 -2.81 15.43
C SER A 188 15.61 -1.66 16.22
N ALA A 189 15.59 -1.79 17.54
CA ALA A 189 16.25 -0.87 18.47
C ALA A 189 17.67 -1.33 18.77
#